data_AF-A0A3C1A885-F1
#
_entry.id   AF-A0A3C1A885-F1
#
_cell.length_a   1.000
_cell.length_b   1.000
_cell.length_c   1.000
_cell.angle_alpha   90.00
_cell.angle_beta   90.00
_cell.angle_gamma   90.00
#
_symmetry.space_group_name_H-M   'P 1'
#
loop_
_entity.id
_entity.type
_entity.pdbx_description
1 polymer ?
#
loop_
_entity_poly.entity_id
_entity_poly.type
_entity_poly.pdbx_seq_one_letter_code
_entity_poly.pdbx_strand_id
1 'polypeptide(L)'
;EGSVKLTDINEAVAAEGTKEALEAAEADIKSGKIKVFDTATFTVEGKALDSYLADVDTDENYTPDTEVIKDGYFHESEMRSAPYFDLNIDGITLLNKMF
;
A
#
# COMPACT_ATOMS: atom_id res chain seq x y z
N GLU A 1 -9.11 -3.48 14.89
CA GLU A 1 -7.88 -2.94 15.49
C GLU A 1 -7.13 -4.08 16.21
N GLY A 2 -5.79 -4.08 16.22
CA GLY A 2 -4.97 -5.04 16.98
C GLY A 2 -4.47 -6.29 16.23
N SER A 3 -4.85 -6.51 14.97
CA SER A 3 -4.36 -7.62 14.13
C SER A 3 -2.91 -7.45 13.66
N VAL A 4 -2.40 -6.22 13.67
CA VAL A 4 -1.03 -5.87 13.29
C VAL A 4 -0.38 -5.17 14.48
N LYS A 5 0.87 -5.53 14.79
CA LYS A 5 1.65 -4.96 15.89
C LYS A 5 3.10 -4.80 15.48
N LEU A 6 3.73 -3.73 15.98
CA LEU A 6 5.17 -3.54 15.89
C LEU A 6 5.85 -4.26 17.05
N THR A 7 7.01 -4.84 16.78
CA THR A 7 7.93 -5.31 17.84
C THR A 7 8.63 -4.10 18.47
N ASP A 8 9.26 -4.32 19.63
CA ASP A 8 10.06 -3.29 20.28
C ASP A 8 11.23 -2.83 19.39
N ILE A 9 11.59 -1.55 19.52
CA ILE A 9 12.67 -0.91 18.75
C ILE A 9 14.03 -1.32 19.34
N ASN A 10 14.98 -1.67 18.47
CA ASN A 10 16.37 -1.84 18.89
C ASN A 10 17.05 -0.48 19.07
N GLU A 11 17.02 0.04 20.30
CA GLU A 11 17.58 1.36 20.65
C GLU A 11 19.10 1.47 20.40
N ALA A 12 19.83 0.36 20.29
CA ALA A 12 21.27 0.39 20.02
C ALA A 12 21.62 0.80 18.58
N VAL A 13 20.66 0.71 17.65
CA VAL A 13 20.88 1.00 16.22
C VAL A 13 19.89 2.01 15.65
N ALA A 14 18.77 2.23 16.34
CA ALA A 14 17.78 3.22 15.93
C ALA A 14 18.38 4.63 16.02
N ALA A 15 18.19 5.43 14.97
CA ALA A 15 18.55 6.83 14.99
C ALA A 15 17.66 7.60 15.98
N GLU A 16 18.18 8.71 16.52
CA GLU A 16 17.38 9.65 17.32
C GLU A 16 16.13 10.07 16.55
N GLY A 17 14.96 10.08 17.21
CA GLY A 17 13.68 10.39 16.59
C GLY A 17 12.93 9.21 15.95
N THR A 18 13.54 8.03 15.85
CA THR A 18 12.90 6.86 15.21
C THR A 18 11.62 6.44 15.92
N LYS A 19 11.62 6.44 17.25
CA LYS A 19 10.47 6.02 18.05
C LYS A 19 9.29 6.97 17.87
N GLU A 20 9.56 8.27 17.97
CA GLU A 20 8.58 9.33 17.82
C GLU A 20 7.96 9.32 16.41
N ALA A 21 8.78 9.09 15.38
CA ALA A 21 8.30 8.98 14.00
C ALA A 21 7.40 7.75 13.79
N LEU A 22 7.74 6.61 14.37
CA LEU A 22 6.93 5.39 14.30
C LEU A 22 5.60 5.55 15.05
N GLU A 23 5.62 6.11 16.25
CA GLU A 23 4.40 6.38 17.02
C GLU A 23 3.46 7.35 16.30
N ALA A 24 4.02 8.39 15.66
CA ALA A 24 3.25 9.34 14.84
C ALA A 24 2.64 8.65 13.61
N ALA A 25 3.41 7.85 12.88
CA ALA A 25 2.92 7.11 11.72
C ALA A 25 1.85 6.08 12.12
N GLU A 26 2.02 5.38 13.25
CA GLU A 26 1.03 4.43 13.76
C GLU A 26 -0.30 5.12 14.09
N ALA A 27 -0.25 6.28 14.76
CA ALA A 27 -1.45 7.07 15.07
C ALA A 27 -2.14 7.58 13.79
N ASP A 28 -1.37 8.05 12.80
CA ASP A 28 -1.90 8.53 11.54
C ASP A 28 -2.50 7.40 10.68
N ILE A 29 -1.95 6.18 10.71
CA ILE A 29 -2.53 5.00 10.07
C ILE A 29 -3.82 4.59 10.79
N LYS A 30 -3.82 4.53 12.12
CA LYS A 30 -5.02 4.16 12.92
C LYS A 30 -6.18 5.13 12.72
N SER A 31 -5.89 6.43 12.61
CA SER A 31 -6.90 7.45 12.35
C SER A 31 -7.36 7.50 10.89
N GLY A 32 -6.70 6.76 9.99
CA GLY A 32 -6.96 6.78 8.56
C GLY A 32 -6.46 8.03 7.85
N LYS A 33 -5.66 8.87 8.52
CA LYS A 33 -5.02 10.05 7.93
C LYS A 33 -3.97 9.65 6.90
N ILE A 34 -3.17 8.62 7.19
CA ILE A 34 -2.30 8.00 6.20
C ILE A 34 -3.09 6.91 5.49
N LYS A 35 -3.16 7.03 4.16
CA LYS A 35 -3.56 5.95 3.27
C LYS A 35 -2.29 5.34 2.71
N VAL A 36 -2.00 4.08 3.02
CA VAL A 36 -0.72 3.43 2.69
C VAL A 36 -0.44 3.45 1.18
N PHE A 37 -1.49 3.37 0.37
CA PHE A 37 -1.43 3.44 -1.10
C PHE A 37 -2.02 4.75 -1.65
N ASP A 38 -1.68 5.88 -1.03
CA ASP A 38 -1.99 7.22 -1.57
C ASP A 38 -1.27 7.44 -2.90
N THR A 39 -2.03 7.66 -3.97
CA THR A 39 -1.55 7.75 -5.36
C THR A 39 -0.68 8.98 -5.61
N ALA A 40 -0.70 9.99 -4.73
CA ALA A 40 0.20 11.15 -4.82
C ALA A 40 1.61 10.84 -4.30
N THR A 41 1.82 9.71 -3.62
CA THR A 41 3.10 9.36 -2.98
C THR A 41 3.99 8.47 -3.84
N PHE A 42 3.46 7.94 -4.94
CA PHE A 42 4.19 7.05 -5.83
C PHE A 42 3.77 7.21 -7.30
N THR A 43 4.54 6.61 -8.19
CA THR A 43 4.22 6.54 -9.63
C THR A 43 4.32 5.11 -10.12
N VAL A 44 3.65 4.85 -11.25
CA VAL A 44 3.72 3.57 -11.97
C VAL A 44 4.03 3.88 -13.42
N GLU A 45 5.13 3.32 -13.93
CA GLU A 45 5.63 3.58 -15.30
C GLU A 45 5.87 5.08 -15.58
N GLY A 46 6.32 5.81 -14.56
CA GLY A 46 6.59 7.25 -14.60
C GLY A 46 5.34 8.13 -14.61
N LYS A 47 4.16 7.58 -14.32
CA LYS A 47 2.88 8.31 -14.37
C LYS A 47 2.18 8.31 -13.01
N ALA A 48 1.40 9.37 -12.78
CA ALA A 48 0.40 9.39 -11.73
C ALA A 48 -0.67 8.34 -12.03
N LEU A 49 -1.27 7.80 -10.98
CA LEU A 49 -2.23 6.72 -11.06
C LEU A 49 -3.62 7.21 -10.63
N ASP A 50 -4.42 7.60 -11.62
CA ASP A 50 -5.73 8.23 -11.37
C ASP A 50 -6.91 7.23 -11.41
N SER A 51 -6.71 6.06 -12.04
CA SER A 51 -7.71 5.00 -12.19
C SER A 51 -7.01 3.65 -12.36
N TYR A 52 -7.60 2.62 -11.79
CA TYR A 52 -7.17 1.24 -11.96
C TYR A 52 -8.36 0.29 -11.77
N LEU A 53 -8.65 -0.51 -12.81
CA LEU A 53 -9.54 -1.67 -12.67
C LEU A 53 -8.71 -2.84 -12.14
N ALA A 54 -9.09 -3.38 -10.99
CA ALA A 54 -8.53 -4.60 -10.42
C ALA A 54 -9.49 -5.78 -10.60
N ASP A 55 -8.91 -6.98 -10.63
CA ASP A 55 -9.65 -8.26 -10.58
C ASP A 55 -10.09 -8.53 -9.13
N VAL A 56 -11.28 -8.06 -8.78
CA VAL A 56 -11.87 -8.22 -7.44
C VAL A 56 -12.78 -9.43 -7.43
N ASP A 57 -13.65 -9.56 -8.43
CA ASP A 57 -14.55 -10.70 -8.62
C ASP A 57 -13.88 -11.74 -9.55
N THR A 58 -12.80 -12.34 -9.05
CA THR A 58 -11.92 -13.22 -9.84
C THR A 58 -12.67 -14.30 -10.62
N ASP A 59 -12.48 -14.26 -11.93
CA ASP A 59 -12.91 -15.28 -12.88
C ASP A 59 -11.71 -16.10 -13.43
N GLU A 60 -11.99 -17.06 -14.32
CA GLU A 60 -10.94 -17.89 -14.92
C GLU A 60 -9.93 -17.10 -15.78
N ASN A 61 -10.30 -15.89 -16.21
CA ASN A 61 -9.47 -15.02 -17.04
C ASN A 61 -8.80 -13.90 -16.24
N TYR A 62 -9.04 -13.80 -14.92
CA TYR A 62 -8.60 -12.70 -14.06
C TYR A 62 -8.99 -11.33 -14.64
N THR A 63 -10.23 -11.24 -15.14
CA THR A 63 -10.72 -10.04 -15.81
C THR A 63 -10.83 -8.87 -14.84
N PRO A 64 -10.14 -7.74 -15.07
CA PRO A 64 -10.32 -6.56 -14.22
C PRO A 64 -11.78 -6.07 -14.26
N ASP A 65 -12.41 -5.96 -13.09
CA ASP A 65 -13.86 -5.74 -12.98
C ASP A 65 -14.25 -4.56 -12.07
N THR A 66 -13.37 -4.14 -11.16
CA THR A 66 -13.70 -3.16 -10.13
C THR A 66 -12.71 -2.00 -10.14
N GLU A 67 -13.22 -0.77 -10.22
CA GLU A 67 -12.40 0.44 -10.05
C GLU A 67 -12.02 0.58 -8.58
N VAL A 68 -10.71 0.55 -8.30
CA VAL A 68 -10.18 0.51 -6.92
C VAL A 68 -9.43 1.79 -6.54
N ILE A 69 -9.30 2.75 -7.46
CA ILE A 69 -8.79 4.08 -7.12
C ILE A 69 -9.96 5.01 -6.89
N LYS A 70 -10.03 5.50 -5.66
CA LYS A 70 -11.06 6.44 -5.24
C LYS A 70 -10.49 7.31 -4.12
N ASP A 71 -11.00 8.54 -4.02
CA ASP A 71 -10.60 9.51 -3.00
C ASP A 71 -9.07 9.72 -2.90
N GLY A 72 -8.34 9.54 -4.02
CA GLY A 72 -6.89 9.76 -4.12
C GLY A 72 -6.01 8.57 -3.70
N TYR A 73 -6.57 7.40 -3.37
CA TYR A 73 -5.76 6.24 -2.98
C TYR A 73 -6.29 4.92 -3.56
N PHE A 74 -5.42 3.91 -3.61
CA PHE A 74 -5.80 2.56 -3.99
C PHE A 74 -6.42 1.85 -2.77
N HIS A 75 -7.68 1.44 -2.88
CA HIS A 75 -8.49 0.88 -1.79
C HIS A 75 -8.20 -0.59 -1.45
N GLU A 76 -6.92 -1.00 -1.36
CA GLU A 76 -6.53 -2.41 -1.15
C GLU A 76 -7.20 -2.99 0.10
N SER A 77 -7.69 -4.23 -0.02
CA SER A 77 -8.45 -4.92 1.02
C SER A 77 -9.84 -4.36 1.39
N GLU A 78 -10.33 -3.30 0.74
CA GLU A 78 -11.66 -2.72 1.05
C GLU A 78 -12.80 -3.32 0.19
N MET A 79 -12.56 -3.62 -1.08
CA MET A 79 -13.57 -4.24 -1.97
C MET A 79 -13.68 -5.76 -1.78
N ARG A 80 -12.54 -6.41 -1.50
CA ARG A 80 -12.41 -7.78 -1.03
C ARG A 80 -11.23 -7.88 -0.09
N SER A 81 -11.04 -8.98 0.63
CA SER A 81 -9.76 -9.20 1.32
C SER A 81 -8.61 -9.38 0.32
N ALA A 82 -7.44 -8.80 0.61
CA ALA A 82 -6.23 -8.96 -0.20
C ALA A 82 -5.95 -10.43 -0.61
N PRO A 83 -5.24 -10.64 -1.74
CA PRO A 83 -4.60 -9.62 -2.58
C PRO A 83 -5.41 -9.24 -3.83
N TYR A 84 -5.32 -7.98 -4.24
CA TYR A 84 -5.58 -7.54 -5.64
C TYR A 84 -4.70 -6.37 -6.09
N PHE A 85 -3.85 -5.81 -5.23
CA PHE A 85 -2.76 -4.93 -5.64
C PHE A 85 -1.67 -5.71 -6.40
N ASP A 86 -1.47 -5.37 -7.66
CA ASP A 86 -0.53 -6.03 -8.58
C ASP A 86 0.37 -5.03 -9.37
N LEU A 87 0.37 -3.77 -8.95
CA LEU A 87 1.13 -2.70 -9.59
C LEU A 87 2.62 -2.73 -9.19
N ASN A 88 3.49 -2.36 -10.14
CA ASN A 88 4.91 -2.16 -9.87
C ASN A 88 5.19 -0.68 -9.64
N ILE A 89 5.39 -0.29 -8.38
CA ILE A 89 5.74 1.08 -8.01
C ILE A 89 7.15 1.41 -8.52
N ASP A 90 7.31 2.59 -9.14
CA ASP A 90 8.61 3.08 -9.60
C ASP A 90 9.61 3.21 -8.45
N GLY A 91 10.90 2.97 -8.75
CA GLY A 91 11.97 3.00 -7.76
C GLY A 91 12.20 1.67 -7.02
N ILE A 92 11.30 0.69 -7.16
CA ILE A 92 11.50 -0.67 -6.64
C ILE A 92 12.27 -1.51 -7.67
N THR A 93 13.45 -2.02 -7.27
CA THR A 93 14.22 -2.97 -8.09
C THR A 93 13.79 -4.41 -7.81
N LEU A 94 13.19 -5.07 -8.78
CA LEU A 94 12.78 -6.48 -8.67
C LEU A 94 13.94 -7.41 -9.01
N LEU A 95 14.41 -8.21 -8.05
CA LEU A 95 15.59 -9.06 -8.22
C LEU A 95 15.34 -10.33 -9.04
N ASN A 96 14.10 -10.84 -9.08
CA ASN A 96 13.77 -12.15 -9.68
C ASN A 96 12.47 -12.10 -10.52
N LYS A 97 12.25 -11.05 -11.31
CA LYS A 97 11.05 -10.97 -12.16
C LYS A 97 11.12 -12.04 -13.26
N MET A 98 10.22 -13.02 -13.22
CA MET A 98 10.02 -13.93 -14.36
C MET A 98 9.20 -13.19 -15.41
N PHE A 99 9.67 -13.21 -16.66
CA PHE A 99 9.02 -12.59 -17.81
C PHE A 99 7.94 -13.48 -18.40
#